data_AF-A0A0M2WBR1-F1
#
_entry.id   AF-A0A0M2WBR1-F1
#
_cell.length_a   1.000
_cell.length_b   1.000
_cell.length_c   1.000
_cell.angle_alpha   90.00
_cell.angle_beta   90.00
_cell.angle_gamma   90.00
#
_symmetry.space_group_name_H-M   'P 1'
#
loop_
_entity.id
_entity.type
_entity.pdbx_description
1 polymer ?
#
loop_
_entity_poly.entity_id
_entity_poly.type
_entity_poly.pdbx_seq_one_letter_code
_entity_poly.pdbx_strand_id
1 'polypeptide(L)'
;MDVVAGAVEGLRAQLAILSEACDTLTHPELVALLSEVTTVVRSVPALEHQILARLRTETEPRRLGEASWKKVLTTALRVSDKEAKRRLADAAHLGSRQALTGEPLPPLWEATAAAQAAGALDGEHVAVIATFHKDLPGWVAVDTGAAADRQL
;
A
#
# COMPACT_ATOMS: atom_id res chain seq x y z
N MET A 1 20.67 0.17 8.28
CA MET A 1 19.69 0.36 9.36
C MET A 1 19.64 1.81 9.84
N ASP A 2 20.78 2.50 9.94
CA ASP A 2 20.84 3.91 10.37
C ASP A 2 19.98 4.87 9.53
N VAL A 3 20.05 4.77 8.19
CA VAL A 3 19.20 5.58 7.28
C VAL A 3 17.70 5.36 7.51
N VAL A 4 17.27 4.11 7.74
CA VAL A 4 15.85 3.79 7.99
C VAL A 4 15.41 4.35 9.34
N ALA A 5 16.25 4.21 10.37
CA ALA A 5 15.99 4.77 11.69
C ALA A 5 15.88 6.30 11.63
N GLY A 6 16.80 6.97 10.95
CA GLY A 6 16.76 8.42 10.74
C GLY A 6 15.53 8.89 9.98
N ALA A 7 15.12 8.19 8.92
CA ALA A 7 13.90 8.54 8.17
C ALA A 7 12.62 8.40 9.01
N VAL A 8 12.52 7.32 9.80
CA VAL A 8 11.38 7.11 10.71
C VAL A 8 11.37 8.14 11.83
N GLU A 9 12.53 8.50 12.38
CA GLU A 9 12.64 9.56 13.39
C GLU A 9 12.23 10.92 12.80
N GLY A 10 12.63 11.22 11.57
CA GLY A 10 12.16 12.40 10.84
C GLY A 10 10.64 12.45 10.73
N LEU A 11 9.98 11.34 10.36
CA LEU A 11 8.52 11.25 10.32
C LEU A 11 7.88 11.52 11.69
N ARG A 12 8.43 10.96 12.77
CA ARG A 12 7.94 11.18 14.14
C ARG A 12 8.08 12.65 14.55
N ALA A 13 9.21 13.27 14.23
CA ALA A 13 9.45 14.68 14.51
C ALA A 13 8.47 15.60 13.76
N GLN A 14 8.19 15.33 12.48
CA GLN A 14 7.19 16.09 11.73
C GLN A 14 5.78 15.93 12.29
N LEU A 15 5.39 14.73 12.72
CA LEU A 15 4.11 14.51 13.39
C LEU A 15 3.99 15.30 14.71
N ALA A 16 5.07 15.39 15.49
CA ALA A 16 5.09 16.21 16.70
C ALA A 16 4.88 17.69 16.39
N ILE A 17 5.56 18.23 15.37
CA ILE A 17 5.38 19.61 14.91
C ILE A 17 3.94 19.88 14.46
N LEU A 18 3.35 18.98 13.67
CA LEU A 18 1.95 19.11 13.24
C LEU A 18 0.98 19.05 14.44
N SER A 19 1.27 18.22 15.43
CA SER A 19 0.48 18.14 16.66
C SER A 19 0.52 19.45 17.46
N GLU A 20 1.67 20.10 17.56
CA GLU A 20 1.80 21.41 18.23
C GLU A 20 1.10 22.52 17.44
N ALA A 21 1.16 22.47 16.10
CA ALA A 21 0.51 23.46 15.24
C ALA A 21 -1.02 23.49 15.44
N CYS A 22 -1.65 22.34 15.73
CA CYS A 22 -3.10 22.22 15.96
C CYS A 22 -3.66 23.24 16.96
N ASP A 23 -2.90 23.64 17.97
CA ASP A 23 -3.34 24.58 19.01
C ASP A 23 -3.50 26.03 18.50
N THR A 24 -2.94 26.33 17.33
CA THR A 24 -2.89 27.69 16.76
C THR A 24 -3.68 27.85 15.47
N LEU A 25 -4.09 26.74 14.84
CA LEU A 25 -4.81 26.74 13.57
C LEU A 25 -6.30 27.06 13.74
N THR A 26 -6.85 27.77 12.77
CA THR A 26 -8.29 27.98 12.63
C THR A 26 -8.99 26.70 12.18
N HIS A 27 -10.32 26.61 12.34
CA HIS A 27 -11.09 25.44 11.91
C HIS A 27 -10.91 25.09 10.42
N PRO A 28 -10.93 26.04 9.46
CA PRO A 28 -10.65 25.71 8.07
C PRO A 28 -9.23 25.17 7.84
N GLU A 29 -8.23 25.70 8.57
CA GLU A 29 -6.85 25.22 8.48
C GLU A 29 -6.69 23.82 9.09
N LEU A 30 -7.42 23.49 10.16
CA LEU A 30 -7.47 22.13 10.70
C LEU A 30 -8.06 21.13 9.69
N VAL A 31 -9.10 21.52 8.94
CA VAL A 31 -9.66 20.69 7.86
C VAL A 31 -8.64 20.51 6.72
N ALA A 32 -7.93 21.57 6.34
CA ALA A 32 -6.86 21.48 5.35
C ALA A 32 -5.73 20.54 5.82
N LEU A 33 -5.30 20.66 7.08
CA LEU A 33 -4.31 19.78 7.70
C LEU A 33 -4.75 18.32 7.68
N LEU A 34 -6.02 18.03 8.03
CA LEU A 34 -6.57 16.67 7.94
C LEU A 34 -6.48 16.11 6.52
N SER A 35 -6.76 16.92 5.49
CA SER A 35 -6.66 16.52 4.09
C SER A 35 -5.22 16.18 3.68
N GLU A 36 -4.27 17.04 4.05
CA GLU A 36 -2.84 16.84 3.76
C GLU A 36 -2.28 15.59 4.46
N VAL A 37 -2.55 15.44 5.77
CA VAL A 37 -2.13 14.26 6.54
C VAL A 37 -2.77 12.99 5.97
N THR A 38 -4.04 13.05 5.56
CA THR A 38 -4.72 11.90 4.94
C THR A 38 -4.04 11.50 3.64
N THR A 39 -3.66 12.46 2.80
CA THR A 39 -2.93 12.19 1.54
C THR A 39 -1.61 11.46 1.82
N VAL A 40 -0.84 11.91 2.81
CA VAL A 40 0.40 11.23 3.21
C VAL A 40 0.12 9.81 3.70
N VAL A 41 -0.85 9.64 4.60
CA VAL A 41 -1.19 8.31 5.17
C VAL A 41 -1.67 7.35 4.08
N ARG A 42 -2.43 7.84 3.09
CA ARG A 42 -2.91 7.04 1.94
C ARG A 42 -1.78 6.52 1.04
N SER A 43 -0.62 7.18 1.04
CA SER A 43 0.55 6.72 0.29
C SER A 43 1.35 5.60 0.98
N VAL A 44 1.22 5.45 2.31
CA VAL A 44 2.00 4.48 3.09
C VAL A 44 1.83 3.02 2.62
N PRO A 45 0.62 2.54 2.25
CA PRO A 45 0.46 1.20 1.70
C PRO A 45 1.32 0.92 0.45
N ALA A 46 1.65 1.92 -0.37
CA ALA A 46 2.51 1.71 -1.54
C ALA A 46 3.93 1.25 -1.14
N LEU A 47 4.48 1.79 -0.05
CA LEU A 47 5.73 1.30 0.52
C LEU A 47 5.58 -0.14 1.07
N GLU A 48 4.46 -0.43 1.72
CA GLU A 48 4.18 -1.77 2.23
C GLU A 48 4.14 -2.81 1.09
N HIS A 49 3.52 -2.48 -0.06
CA HIS A 49 3.48 -3.36 -1.22
C HIS A 49 4.88 -3.68 -1.74
N GLN A 50 5.80 -2.69 -1.77
CA GLN A 50 7.20 -2.92 -2.16
C GLN A 50 7.92 -3.85 -1.18
N ILE A 51 7.73 -3.65 0.12
CA ILE A 51 8.31 -4.50 1.17
C ILE A 51 7.79 -5.95 1.03
N LEU A 52 6.48 -6.11 0.88
CA LEU A 52 5.84 -7.41 0.73
C LEU A 52 6.23 -8.12 -0.56
N ALA A 53 6.36 -7.40 -1.67
CA ALA A 53 6.80 -7.94 -2.95
C ALA A 53 8.22 -8.51 -2.85
N ARG A 54 9.15 -7.75 -2.24
CA ARG A 54 10.52 -8.21 -2.01
C ARG A 54 10.57 -9.42 -1.08
N LEU A 55 9.87 -9.37 0.06
CA LEU A 55 9.82 -10.49 1.00
C LEU A 55 9.32 -11.78 0.33
N ARG A 56 8.26 -11.69 -0.49
CA ARG A 56 7.68 -12.84 -1.19
C ARG A 56 8.58 -13.41 -2.29
N THR A 57 9.47 -12.60 -2.83
CA THR A 57 10.41 -12.99 -3.88
C THR A 57 11.70 -13.55 -3.30
N GLU A 58 12.23 -12.91 -2.26
CA GLU A 58 13.56 -13.18 -1.71
C GLU A 58 13.54 -14.27 -0.61
N THR A 59 12.38 -14.56 0.00
CA THR A 59 12.29 -15.55 1.08
C THR A 59 10.92 -16.24 1.14
N GLU A 60 10.76 -17.15 2.11
CA GLU A 60 9.53 -17.86 2.40
C GLU A 60 9.17 -17.72 3.90
N PRO A 61 7.88 -17.82 4.27
CA PRO A 61 7.44 -17.61 5.66
C PRO A 61 8.17 -18.49 6.69
N ARG A 62 8.50 -19.73 6.30
CA ARG A 62 9.16 -20.71 7.18
C ARG A 62 10.56 -20.27 7.60
N ARG A 63 11.28 -19.56 6.74
CA ARG A 63 12.59 -18.96 7.07
C ARG A 63 12.48 -17.79 8.05
N LEU A 64 11.28 -17.23 8.18
CA LEU A 64 10.94 -16.20 9.17
C LEU A 64 10.28 -16.79 10.42
N GLY A 65 10.27 -18.12 10.57
CA GLY A 65 9.73 -18.81 11.74
C GLY A 65 8.21 -18.98 11.74
N GLU A 66 7.53 -18.70 10.62
CA GLU A 66 6.06 -18.68 10.55
C GLU A 66 5.51 -19.62 9.48
N ALA A 67 4.30 -20.14 9.72
CA ALA A 67 3.71 -21.14 8.82
C ALA A 67 3.18 -20.56 7.50
N SER A 68 2.94 -19.25 7.43
CA SER A 68 2.38 -18.56 6.25
C SER A 68 2.67 -17.06 6.28
N TRP A 69 2.60 -16.38 5.14
CA TRP A 69 2.71 -14.91 5.08
C TRP A 69 1.68 -14.20 5.94
N LYS A 70 0.45 -14.75 5.99
CA LYS A 70 -0.59 -14.24 6.91
C LYS A 70 -0.08 -14.25 8.35
N LYS A 71 0.53 -15.36 8.78
CA LYS A 71 1.08 -15.49 10.14
C LYS A 71 2.26 -14.54 10.39
N VAL A 72 3.16 -14.38 9.43
CA VAL A 72 4.23 -13.35 9.48
C VAL A 72 3.64 -11.98 9.80
N LEU A 73 2.61 -11.56 9.07
CA LEU A 73 2.01 -10.23 9.25
C LEU A 73 1.24 -10.12 10.57
N THR A 74 0.44 -11.13 10.94
CA THR A 74 -0.31 -11.08 12.20
C THR A 74 0.62 -11.04 13.41
N THR A 75 1.75 -11.77 13.36
CA THR A 75 2.73 -11.79 14.46
C THR A 75 3.53 -10.48 14.50
N ALA A 76 4.07 -10.03 13.37
CA ALA A 76 4.94 -8.86 13.33
C ALA A 76 4.17 -7.54 13.52
N LEU A 77 2.99 -7.41 12.91
CA LEU A 77 2.21 -6.16 12.89
C LEU A 77 1.08 -6.13 13.91
N ARG A 78 0.79 -7.26 14.58
CA ARG A 78 -0.33 -7.41 15.54
C ARG A 78 -1.69 -7.05 14.95
N VAL A 79 -1.88 -7.35 13.67
CA VAL A 79 -3.14 -7.12 12.95
C VAL A 79 -4.01 -8.37 12.92
N SER A 80 -5.31 -8.20 12.61
CA SER A 80 -6.22 -9.32 12.44
C SER A 80 -5.87 -10.19 11.22
N ASP A 81 -6.33 -11.44 11.22
CA ASP A 81 -6.24 -12.33 10.05
C ASP A 81 -6.88 -11.72 8.79
N LYS A 82 -7.99 -10.99 8.95
CA LYS A 82 -8.70 -10.31 7.84
C LYS A 82 -7.83 -9.20 7.25
N GLU A 83 -7.23 -8.40 8.12
CA GLU A 83 -6.34 -7.29 7.74
C GLU A 83 -5.09 -7.80 7.02
N ALA A 84 -4.43 -8.82 7.59
CA ALA A 84 -3.26 -9.44 6.98
C ALA A 84 -3.57 -10.00 5.59
N LYS A 85 -4.70 -10.71 5.43
CA LYS A 85 -5.14 -11.22 4.12
C LYS A 85 -5.40 -10.09 3.12
N ARG A 86 -6.03 -8.99 3.55
CA ARG A 86 -6.30 -7.83 2.69
C ARG A 86 -4.99 -7.23 2.18
N ARG A 87 -4.06 -6.87 3.07
CA ARG A 87 -2.74 -6.34 2.71
C ARG A 87 -1.97 -7.26 1.75
N LEU A 88 -2.03 -8.57 1.99
CA LEU A 88 -1.43 -9.57 1.13
C LEU A 88 -2.07 -9.63 -0.27
N ALA A 89 -3.39 -9.46 -0.36
CA ALA A 89 -4.10 -9.41 -1.63
C ALA A 89 -3.81 -8.11 -2.38
N ASP A 90 -3.87 -6.96 -1.70
CA ASP A 90 -3.56 -5.65 -2.26
C ASP A 90 -2.14 -5.63 -2.83
N ALA A 91 -1.16 -6.10 -2.06
CA ALA A 91 0.24 -6.17 -2.50
C ALA A 91 0.47 -7.13 -3.69
N ALA A 92 -0.41 -8.11 -3.91
CA ALA A 92 -0.29 -8.98 -5.09
C ALA A 92 -0.68 -8.27 -6.40
N HIS A 93 -1.55 -7.25 -6.31
CA HIS A 93 -2.02 -6.50 -7.48
C HIS A 93 -1.29 -5.16 -7.65
N LEU A 94 -0.98 -4.49 -6.54
CA LEU A 94 -0.41 -3.14 -6.49
C LEU A 94 1.10 -3.12 -6.26
N GLY A 95 1.69 -4.25 -5.84
CA GLY A 95 3.14 -4.38 -5.68
C GLY A 95 3.87 -4.57 -7.01
N SER A 96 5.15 -4.21 -7.03
CA SER A 96 6.05 -4.50 -8.15
C SER A 96 6.15 -6.00 -8.37
N ARG A 97 6.18 -6.44 -9.62
CA ARG A 97 6.32 -7.85 -10.00
C ARG A 97 7.72 -8.11 -10.57
N GLN A 98 8.06 -9.38 -10.78
CA GLN A 98 9.29 -9.77 -11.48
C GLN A 98 8.97 -10.77 -12.59
N ALA A 99 9.62 -10.62 -13.74
CA ALA A 99 9.61 -11.60 -14.82
C ALA A 99 10.38 -12.87 -14.40
N LEU A 100 10.22 -13.94 -15.17
CA LEU A 100 11.00 -15.18 -14.96
C LEU A 100 12.52 -14.95 -15.04
N THR A 101 12.95 -13.93 -15.77
CA THR A 101 14.34 -13.49 -15.91
C THR A 101 14.80 -12.57 -14.78
N GLY A 102 13.93 -12.21 -13.85
CA GLY A 102 14.20 -11.30 -12.72
C GLY A 102 14.02 -9.82 -13.03
N GLU A 103 13.66 -9.47 -14.27
CA GLU A 103 13.38 -8.07 -14.64
C GLU A 103 12.15 -7.54 -13.89
N PRO A 104 12.20 -6.31 -13.34
CA PRO A 104 11.05 -5.71 -12.67
C PRO A 104 9.92 -5.46 -13.67
N LEU A 105 8.71 -5.85 -13.28
CA LEU A 105 7.47 -5.64 -14.02
C LEU A 105 6.57 -4.66 -13.25
N PRO A 106 5.78 -3.83 -13.97
CA PRO A 106 4.84 -2.93 -13.33
C PRO A 106 3.78 -3.71 -12.54
N PRO A 107 3.10 -3.06 -11.58
CA PRO A 107 1.91 -3.63 -10.91
C PRO A 107 0.86 -4.13 -11.92
N LEU A 108 -0.06 -4.99 -11.47
CA LEU A 108 -1.18 -5.44 -12.31
C LEU A 108 -2.17 -4.31 -12.56
N TRP A 109 -2.43 -3.50 -11.52
CA TRP A 109 -3.29 -2.31 -11.58
C TRP A 109 -2.39 -1.08 -11.46
N GLU A 110 -1.67 -0.79 -12.54
CA GLU A 110 -0.63 0.23 -12.57
C GLU A 110 -1.16 1.63 -12.25
N ALA A 111 -2.33 1.99 -12.79
CA ALA A 111 -2.95 3.29 -12.53
C ALA A 111 -3.43 3.39 -11.08
N THR A 112 -4.07 2.33 -10.57
CA THR A 112 -4.48 2.26 -9.16
C THR A 112 -3.27 2.34 -8.22
N ALA A 113 -2.17 1.64 -8.54
CA ALA A 113 -0.95 1.68 -7.73
C ALA A 113 -0.32 3.08 -7.72
N ALA A 114 -0.27 3.75 -8.87
CA ALA A 114 0.22 5.12 -8.96
C ALA A 114 -0.67 6.11 -8.19
N ALA A 115 -1.99 5.98 -8.30
CA ALA A 115 -2.95 6.83 -7.59
C ALA A 115 -2.88 6.62 -6.06
N GLN A 116 -2.71 5.38 -5.59
CA GLN A 116 -2.48 5.11 -4.17
C GLN A 116 -1.14 5.69 -3.70
N ALA A 117 -0.05 5.52 -4.47
CA ALA A 117 1.25 6.09 -4.14
C ALA A 117 1.23 7.64 -4.07
N ALA A 118 0.37 8.28 -4.86
CA ALA A 118 0.11 9.72 -4.79
C ALA A 118 -0.83 10.15 -3.65
N GLY A 119 -1.36 9.20 -2.86
CA GLY A 119 -2.27 9.48 -1.76
C GLY A 119 -3.72 9.77 -2.18
N ALA A 120 -4.07 9.58 -3.46
CA ALA A 120 -5.41 9.84 -3.97
C ALA A 120 -6.42 8.75 -3.55
N LEU A 121 -5.95 7.51 -3.36
CA LEU A 121 -6.77 6.35 -3.01
C LEU A 121 -6.45 5.82 -1.62
N ASP A 122 -7.48 5.55 -0.82
CA ASP A 122 -7.35 4.74 0.40
C ASP A 122 -7.69 3.26 0.14
N GLY A 123 -7.65 2.45 1.21
CA GLY A 123 -7.96 1.04 1.13
C GLY A 123 -9.41 0.71 0.77
N GLU A 124 -10.37 1.64 0.98
CA GLU A 124 -11.76 1.43 0.58
C GLU A 124 -11.92 1.60 -0.93
N HIS A 125 -11.30 2.63 -1.51
CA HIS A 125 -11.24 2.79 -2.96
C HIS A 125 -10.59 1.58 -3.63
N VAL A 126 -9.46 1.11 -3.10
CA VAL A 126 -8.77 -0.09 -3.59
C VAL A 126 -9.67 -1.33 -3.51
N ALA A 127 -10.49 -1.47 -2.47
CA ALA A 127 -11.42 -2.60 -2.35
C ALA A 127 -12.55 -2.56 -3.40
N VAL A 128 -13.04 -1.37 -3.74
CA VAL A 128 -14.02 -1.18 -4.82
C VAL A 128 -13.40 -1.54 -6.17
N ILE A 129 -12.18 -1.06 -6.44
CA ILE A 129 -11.42 -1.38 -7.66
C ILE A 129 -11.14 -2.89 -7.76
N ALA A 130 -10.77 -3.52 -6.64
CA ALA A 130 -10.56 -4.95 -6.58
C ALA A 130 -11.84 -5.75 -6.91
N THR A 131 -13.00 -5.23 -6.49
CA THR A 131 -14.31 -5.82 -6.82
C THR A 131 -14.60 -5.67 -8.31
N PHE A 132 -14.36 -4.50 -8.89
CA PHE A 132 -14.47 -4.28 -10.33
C PHE A 132 -13.62 -5.28 -11.13
N HIS A 133 -12.33 -5.43 -10.80
CA HIS A 133 -11.45 -6.37 -11.50
C HIS A 133 -11.85 -7.83 -11.32
N LYS A 134 -12.41 -8.19 -10.16
CA LYS A 134 -12.94 -9.53 -9.90
C LYS A 134 -14.17 -9.84 -10.75
N ASP A 135 -15.01 -8.85 -11.00
CA ASP A 135 -16.26 -9.00 -11.73
C ASP A 135 -16.08 -8.91 -13.26
N LEU A 136 -14.87 -8.56 -13.74
CA LEU A 136 -14.54 -8.61 -15.16
C LEU A 136 -14.65 -10.05 -15.69
N PRO A 137 -15.41 -10.28 -16.79
CA PRO A 137 -15.48 -11.59 -17.41
C PRO A 137 -14.10 -12.06 -17.88
N GLY A 138 -13.81 -13.35 -17.73
CA GLY A 138 -12.50 -13.93 -18.09
C GLY A 138 -12.13 -13.85 -19.59
N TRP A 139 -13.05 -13.41 -20.46
CA TRP A 139 -12.78 -13.15 -21.87
C TRP A 139 -12.23 -11.73 -22.16
N VAL A 140 -12.19 -10.85 -21.15
CA VAL A 140 -11.60 -9.51 -21.27
C VAL A 140 -10.08 -9.65 -21.36
N ALA A 141 -9.50 -9.12 -22.44
CA ALA A 141 -8.06 -9.13 -22.64
C ALA A 141 -7.34 -8.31 -21.56
N VAL A 142 -6.12 -8.73 -21.20
CA VAL A 142 -5.29 -8.06 -20.17
C VAL A 142 -5.11 -6.57 -20.48
N ASP A 143 -4.86 -6.21 -21.75
CA ASP A 143 -4.69 -4.82 -22.18
C ASP A 143 -5.98 -4.01 -22.02
N THR A 144 -7.15 -4.64 -22.20
CA THR A 144 -8.45 -4.01 -21.96
C THR A 144 -8.68 -3.79 -20.47
N GLY A 145 -8.26 -4.73 -19.62
CA GLY A 145 -8.26 -4.57 -18.17
C GLY A 145 -7.36 -3.40 -17.71
N ALA A 146 -6.16 -3.28 -18.27
CA ALA A 146 -5.24 -2.17 -17.98
C ALA A 146 -5.75 -0.81 -18.51
N ALA A 147 -6.50 -0.80 -19.62
CA ALA A 147 -7.18 0.40 -20.09
C ALA A 147 -8.32 0.81 -19.15
N ALA A 148 -9.09 -0.16 -18.62
CA ALA A 148 -10.15 0.10 -17.66
C ALA A 148 -9.61 0.62 -16.32
N ASP A 149 -8.50 0.06 -15.81
CA ASP A 149 -7.82 0.51 -14.59
C ASP A 149 -7.48 2.02 -14.63
N ARG A 150 -7.11 2.55 -15.80
CA ARG A 150 -6.83 3.99 -15.97
C ARG A 150 -8.06 4.90 -15.90
N GLN A 151 -9.27 4.34 -15.91
CA GLN A 151 -10.53 5.09 -15.94
C GLN A 151 -11.32 5.01 -14.62
N LEU A 152 -10.81 4.29 -13.62
CA LEU A 152 -11.38 4.17 -12.28
C LEU A 152 -10.92 5.31 -11.37
#